data_AF-A0A2T2VCZ8-F1
#
_entry.id   AF-A0A2T2VCZ8-F1
#
_cell.length_a   1.000
_cell.length_b   1.000
_cell.length_c   1.000
_cell.angle_alpha   90.00
_cell.angle_beta   90.00
_cell.angle_gamma   90.00
#
_symmetry.space_group_name_H-M   'P 1'
#
loop_
_entity.id
_entity.type
_entity.pdbx_description
1 polymer ?
#
loop_
_entity_poly.entity_id
_entity_poly.type
_entity_poly.pdbx_seq_one_letter_code
_entity_poly.pdbx_strand_id
1 'polypeptide(L)'
;MQFKDVIGQQPVKQELIRSVEEDKLSHAQLLLGESGTGALPLALAYAQYLNCRDRQEGDSCGKCPACLKAQKYIHPDIHFSFPFIANKTD
;
A
#
# COMPACT_ATOMS: atom_id res chain seq x y z
N MET A 1 4.98 -4.44 -3.48
CA MET A 1 4.27 -4.12 -4.73
C MET A 1 4.52 -2.67 -5.11
N GLN A 2 4.70 -2.37 -6.39
CA GLN A 2 4.83 -1.00 -6.91
C GLN A 2 3.51 -0.53 -7.54
N PHE A 3 3.30 0.78 -7.70
CA PHE A 3 2.08 1.30 -8.34
C PHE A 3 1.95 0.87 -9.80
N LYS A 4 3.08 0.71 -10.49
CA LYS A 4 3.11 0.19 -11.86
C LYS A 4 2.59 -1.25 -11.99
N ASP A 5 2.64 -2.03 -10.91
CA ASP A 5 2.17 -3.43 -10.90
C ASP A 5 0.64 -3.52 -10.75
N VAL A 6 -0.02 -2.44 -10.30
CA VAL A 6 -1.46 -2.38 -10.15
C VAL A 6 -2.08 -2.05 -11.51
N ILE A 7 -3.00 -2.87 -12.01
CA ILE A 7 -3.64 -2.62 -13.31
C ILE A 7 -4.74 -1.55 -13.15
N GLY A 8 -4.75 -0.54 -14.01
CA GLY A 8 -5.77 0.51 -14.00
C GLY A 8 -5.63 1.52 -12.84
N GLN A 9 -6.77 2.07 -12.39
CA GLN A 9 -6.89 2.99 -11.24
C GLN A 9 -6.03 4.28 -11.33
N GLN A 10 -5.74 4.77 -12.53
CA GLN A 10 -4.82 5.90 -12.74
C GLN A 10 -5.20 7.17 -11.95
N PRO A 11 -6.47 7.62 -11.92
CA PRO A 11 -6.84 8.82 -11.16
C PRO A 11 -6.57 8.67 -9.67
N VAL A 12 -6.86 7.49 -9.11
CA VAL A 12 -6.66 7.21 -7.68
C VAL A 12 -5.16 7.14 -7.35
N LYS A 13 -4.35 6.50 -8.20
CA LYS A 13 -2.89 6.47 -8.01
C LYS A 13 -2.30 7.86 -7.98
N GLN A 14 -2.68 8.72 -8.93
CA GLN A 14 -2.20 10.09 -9.00
C GLN A 14 -2.59 10.88 -7.74
N GLU A 15 -3.81 10.71 -7.26
CA GLU A 15 -4.25 11.38 -6.03
C GLU A 15 -3.45 10.92 -4.80
N LEU A 16 -3.21 9.61 -4.67
CA LEU A 16 -2.40 9.05 -3.58
C LEU A 16 -0.96 9.56 -3.63
N ILE A 17 -0.34 9.57 -4.81
CA ILE A 17 1.02 10.10 -5.02
C ILE A 17 1.08 11.58 -4.62
N ARG A 18 0.15 12.38 -5.16
CA ARG A 18 0.04 13.82 -4.89
C ARG A 18 -0.13 14.11 -3.40
N SER A 19 -0.99 13.35 -2.71
CA SER A 19 -1.21 13.53 -1.26
C SER A 19 0.08 13.39 -0.44
N VAL A 20 1.00 12.51 -0.86
CA VAL A 20 2.28 12.30 -0.20
C VAL A 20 3.28 13.39 -0.60
N GLU A 21 3.30 13.80 -1.86
CA GLU A 21 4.17 14.87 -2.34
C GLU A 21 3.83 16.23 -1.73
N GLU A 22 2.55 16.49 -1.50
CA GLU A 22 2.06 17.70 -0.84
C GLU A 22 2.14 17.64 0.70
N ASP A 23 2.63 16.53 1.27
CA ASP A 23 2.65 16.27 2.73
C ASP A 23 1.25 16.38 3.40
N LYS A 24 0.21 16.02 2.65
CA LYS A 24 -1.20 16.06 3.07
C LYS A 24 -1.77 14.66 3.24
N LEU A 25 -1.13 13.88 4.11
CA LEU A 25 -1.53 12.51 4.37
C LEU A 25 -2.67 12.42 5.37
N SER A 26 -3.81 11.89 4.92
CA SER A 26 -4.91 11.53 5.82
C SER A 26 -4.53 10.34 6.70
N HIS A 27 -4.84 10.43 8.00
CA HIS A 27 -4.56 9.39 8.99
C HIS A 27 -5.30 8.06 8.71
N ALA A 28 -6.41 8.12 7.98
CA ALA A 28 -7.19 6.97 7.58
C ALA A 28 -7.67 7.13 6.14
N GLN A 29 -7.62 6.04 5.37
CA GLN A 29 -8.10 5.99 4.00
C GLN A 29 -8.90 4.70 3.80
N LEU A 30 -10.10 4.85 3.22
CA LEU A 30 -10.96 3.72 2.87
C LEU A 30 -10.93 3.53 1.36
N LEU A 31 -10.31 2.44 0.90
CA LEU A 31 -10.34 2.03 -0.49
C LEU A 31 -11.56 1.14 -0.73
N LEU A 32 -12.57 1.69 -1.40
CA LEU A 32 -13.81 0.97 -1.74
C LEU A 32 -13.76 0.51 -3.20
N GLY A 33 -14.12 -0.74 -3.43
CA GLY A 33 -14.24 -1.30 -4.77
C GLY A 33 -14.79 -2.72 -4.73
N GLU A 34 -15.33 -3.19 -5.86
CA GLU A 34 -15.80 -4.56 -5.99
C GLU A 34 -14.64 -5.56 -5.89
N SER A 35 -14.96 -6.81 -5.55
CA SER A 35 -13.97 -7.90 -5.53
C SER A 35 -13.28 -8.02 -6.89
N GLY A 36 -11.94 -8.00 -6.90
CA GLY A 36 -11.14 -8.09 -8.12
C GLY A 36 -10.71 -6.76 -8.72
N THR A 37 -11.18 -5.61 -8.21
CA THR A 37 -10.80 -4.26 -8.72
C THR A 37 -9.39 -3.79 -8.34
N GLY A 38 -8.64 -4.60 -7.58
CA GLY A 38 -7.26 -4.29 -7.20
C GLY A 38 -7.11 -3.36 -5.99
N ALA A 39 -8.15 -3.18 -5.17
CA ALA A 39 -8.09 -2.31 -3.97
C ALA A 39 -6.98 -2.71 -2.98
N LEU A 40 -6.85 -4.01 -2.66
CA LEU A 40 -5.78 -4.50 -1.79
C LEU A 40 -4.38 -4.32 -2.41
N PRO A 41 -4.13 -4.72 -3.67
CA PRO A 41 -2.90 -4.37 -4.39
C PRO A 41 -2.55 -2.87 -4.33
N LEU A 42 -3.53 -2.00 -4.52
CA LEU A 42 -3.34 -0.55 -4.45
C LEU A 42 -2.93 -0.10 -3.03
N ALA A 43 -3.59 -0.62 -1.99
CA ALA A 43 -3.23 -0.36 -0.59
C ALA A 43 -1.78 -0.78 -0.29
N LEU A 44 -1.38 -1.96 -0.76
CA LEU A 44 -0.03 -2.51 -0.58
C LEU A 44 1.03 -1.68 -1.32
N ALA A 45 0.75 -1.27 -2.55
CA ALA A 45 1.62 -0.39 -3.32
C ALA A 45 1.81 0.95 -2.61
N TYR A 46 0.73 1.52 -2.11
CA TYR A 46 0.76 2.77 -1.36
C TYR A 46 1.53 2.64 -0.04
N ALA A 47 1.31 1.59 0.74
CA ALA A 47 2.08 1.32 1.96
C ALA A 47 3.58 1.17 1.68
N GLN A 48 3.96 0.50 0.58
CA GLN A 48 5.36 0.42 0.15
C GLN A 48 5.90 1.80 -0.27
N TYR A 49 5.11 2.61 -0.96
CA TYR A 49 5.47 3.96 -1.38
C TYR A 49 5.75 4.88 -0.17
N LEU A 50 4.89 4.85 0.85
CA LEU A 50 5.07 5.62 2.08
C LEU A 50 6.35 5.26 2.85
N ASN A 51 6.69 3.97 2.90
CA ASN A 51 7.88 3.48 3.61
C ASN A 51 9.17 3.58 2.78
N CYS A 52 9.08 3.96 1.51
CA CYS A 52 10.23 4.07 0.62
C CYS A 52 11.02 5.35 0.90
N ARG A 53 12.31 5.20 1.23
CA ARG A 53 13.22 6.34 1.48
C ARG A 53 13.74 7.02 0.21
N ASP A 54 13.74 6.29 -0.90
CA ASP A 54 14.23 6.74 -2.21
C ASP A 54 13.08 6.57 -3.22
N ARG A 55 12.06 7.41 -3.11
CA ARG A 55 10.92 7.41 -4.04
C ARG A 55 11.38 7.92 -5.40
N GLN A 56 10.93 7.26 -6.46
CA GLN A 56 11.14 7.67 -7.86
C GLN A 56 9.88 8.39 -8.35
N GLU A 57 9.92 9.06 -9.51
CA GLU A 57 8.79 9.83 -10.05
C GLU A 57 7.47 9.04 -10.05
N GLY A 58 6.64 9.25 -9.03
CA GLY A 58 5.36 8.58 -8.83
C GLY A 58 5.38 7.10 -8.39
N ASP A 59 6.52 6.53 -7.99
CA ASP A 59 6.56 5.15 -7.48
C ASP A 59 7.69 4.92 -6.46
N SER A 60 7.65 3.76 -5.81
CA SER A 60 8.70 3.29 -4.89
C SER A 60 9.87 2.67 -5.67
N CYS A 61 11.12 2.85 -5.22
CA CYS A 61 12.29 2.35 -5.97
C CYS A 61 12.36 0.82 -6.16
N GLY A 62 11.65 0.04 -5.33
CA GLY A 62 11.63 -1.42 -5.41
C GLY A 62 12.91 -2.14 -4.95
N LYS A 63 14.02 -1.42 -4.76
CA LYS A 63 15.35 -1.99 -4.45
C LYS A 63 15.85 -1.72 -3.03
N CYS A 64 15.30 -0.72 -2.32
CA CYS A 64 15.75 -0.39 -0.98
C CYS A 64 15.30 -1.44 0.05
N PRO A 65 15.96 -1.54 1.23
CA PRO A 65 15.60 -2.52 2.25
C PRO A 65 14.12 -2.47 2.68
N ALA A 66 13.54 -1.27 2.74
CA ALA A 66 12.12 -1.09 3.04
C ALA A 66 11.22 -1.73 1.96
N CYS A 67 11.48 -1.43 0.68
CA CYS A 67 10.75 -2.03 -0.44
C CYS A 67 10.87 -3.56 -0.48
N LEU A 68 12.09 -4.10 -0.27
CA LEU A 68 12.32 -5.55 -0.28
C LEU A 68 11.59 -6.26 0.87
N LYS A 69 11.53 -5.65 2.06
CA LYS A 69 10.75 -6.19 3.20
C LYS A 69 9.25 -6.07 2.97
N ALA A 70 8.79 -4.96 2.39
CA ALA A 70 7.38 -4.75 2.06
C ALA A 70 6.87 -5.76 1.01
N GLN A 71 7.69 -6.06 -0.01
CA GLN A 71 7.38 -7.10 -1.01
C GLN A 71 7.22 -8.49 -0.40
N LYS A 72 7.94 -8.78 0.69
CA LYS A 72 7.88 -10.04 1.43
C LYS A 72 6.83 -10.02 2.55
N TYR A 73 6.07 -8.94 2.72
CA TYR A 73 5.10 -8.75 3.80
C TYR A 73 5.69 -8.84 5.22
N ILE A 74 6.97 -8.47 5.39
CA ILE A 74 7.71 -8.52 6.67
C ILE A 74 8.26 -7.16 7.08
N HIS A 75 7.72 -6.07 6.54
CA HIS A 75 8.17 -4.73 6.93
C HIS A 75 7.68 -4.44 8.36
N PRO A 76 8.55 -4.03 9.30
CA PRO A 76 8.17 -3.86 10.70
C PRO A 76 7.08 -2.79 10.89
N ASP A 77 7.07 -1.77 10.03
CA ASP A 77 6.10 -0.66 10.09
C ASP A 77 4.84 -0.89 9.23
N ILE A 78 4.66 -2.09 8.67
CA ILE A 78 3.44 -2.45 7.92
C ILE A 78 2.74 -3.58 8.66
N HIS A 79 1.60 -3.25 9.26
CA HIS A 79 0.81 -4.21 10.03
C HIS A 79 -0.43 -4.63 9.24
N PHE A 80 -0.74 -5.93 9.32
CA PHE A 80 -1.94 -6.50 8.74
C PHE A 80 -2.85 -6.98 9.86
N SER A 81 -4.09 -6.50 9.86
CA SER A 81 -5.12 -6.94 10.80
C SER A 81 -6.23 -7.63 10.01
N PHE A 82 -6.44 -8.90 10.30
CA PHE A 82 -7.50 -9.71 9.69
C PHE A 82 -8.40 -10.27 10.79
N PRO A 83 -9.70 -10.46 10.52
CA PRO A 83 -10.54 -11.22 11.42
C PRO A 83 -10.00 -12.65 11.53
N PHE A 84 -9.94 -13.17 12.76
CA PHE A 84 -9.69 -14.58 13.01
C PHE A 84 -10.93 -15.17 13.69
N ILE A 85 -11.27 -16.42 13.35
CA ILE A 85 -12.34 -17.15 14.02
C ILE A 85 -11.72 -17.79 15.26
N ALA A 86 -12.07 -17.30 16.45
CA ALA A 86 -11.70 -17.96 17.69
C ALA A 86 -12.59 -19.19 17.86
N ASN A 87 -11.99 -20.39 17.93
CA ASN A 87 -12.74 -21.58 18.35
C ASN A 87 -13.17 -21.36 19.80
N LYS A 88 -14.48 -21.32 20.05
CA LYS A 88 -15.00 -21.35 21.42
C LYS A 88 -14.51 -22.65 22.06
N THR A 89 -13.71 -22.52 23.11
CA THR A 89 -13.45 -23.64 24.02
C THR A 89 -14.62 -23.63 24.98
N ASP A 90 -15.47 -24.65 24.91
CA ASP A 90 -16.54 -24.88 25.89
C ASP A 90 -15.97 -25.14 27.29
#